data_AF-A0A6I2FVA0-F1
#
_entry.id   AF-A0A6I2FVA0-F1
#
_cell.length_a   1.000
_cell.length_b   1.000
_cell.length_c   1.000
_cell.angle_alpha   90.00
_cell.angle_beta   90.00
_cell.angle_gamma   90.00
#
_symmetry.space_group_name_H-M   'P 1'
#
loop_
_entity.id
_entity.type
_entity.pdbx_description
1 polymer ?
#
loop_
_entity_poly.entity_id
_entity_poly.type
_entity_poly.pdbx_seq_one_letter_code
_entity_poly.pdbx_strand_id
1 'polypeptide(L)'
;MRESNRLCTIRSHSVGLGIPPRNTSVPRRVARRVTTPLRILLISGSTRDSSTNTAALRTIAAEAPADITATLYDGLVELPQFVPGDDPAPATVEALRKQLGESDAVLICTPEYAGMIPGSLKNLLEWTVGTGDLVDKPVAWTNVAYPGRGEAAVETLCTVLGYVSADIAEAACGRITVLREQVGEDGLVADGEVRRQLSLVLPAIAAHVREKTA
;
A
#
# COMPACT_ATOMS: atom_id res chain seq x y z
N MET A 1 51.87 -15.57 -59.02
CA MET A 1 52.67 -14.76 -59.96
C MET A 1 53.36 -13.66 -59.16
N ARG A 2 54.69 -13.77 -59.07
CA ARG A 2 55.75 -12.76 -58.88
C ARG A 2 55.62 -11.63 -57.83
N GLU A 3 56.61 -11.67 -56.95
CA GLU A 3 57.22 -10.61 -56.13
C GLU A 3 57.35 -9.24 -56.82
N SER A 4 57.37 -8.14 -56.04
CA SER A 4 58.61 -7.38 -55.84
C SER A 4 58.49 -6.31 -54.75
N ASN A 5 59.64 -6.11 -54.13
CA ASN A 5 59.98 -5.34 -52.94
C ASN A 5 60.55 -3.96 -53.33
N ARG A 6 60.47 -2.96 -52.44
CA ARG A 6 61.42 -1.81 -52.27
C ARG A 6 60.87 -0.87 -51.19
N LEU A 7 61.38 -0.94 -49.96
CA LEU A 7 62.51 -0.22 -49.35
C LEU A 7 62.29 1.25 -48.97
N CYS A 8 62.28 1.46 -47.65
CA CYS A 8 63.05 2.43 -46.85
C CYS A 8 62.87 3.94 -47.07
N THR A 9 62.51 4.68 -45.99
CA THR A 9 63.36 5.74 -45.41
C THR A 9 62.92 6.05 -43.97
N ILE A 10 63.90 6.18 -43.07
CA ILE A 10 63.81 6.50 -41.64
C ILE A 10 63.89 8.02 -41.43
N ARG A 11 63.05 8.59 -40.54
CA ARG A 11 63.27 9.84 -39.75
C ARG A 11 62.42 9.71 -38.46
N SER A 12 62.92 9.40 -37.27
CA SER A 12 63.75 10.15 -36.30
C SER A 12 63.06 11.35 -35.61
N HIS A 13 63.08 11.30 -34.26
CA HIS A 13 62.73 12.34 -33.26
C HIS A 13 61.22 12.59 -33.03
N SER A 14 60.67 12.79 -31.83
CA SER A 14 61.20 13.05 -30.49
C SER A 14 60.12 12.71 -29.45
N VAL A 15 60.55 12.20 -28.29
CA VAL A 15 59.71 11.92 -27.12
C VAL A 15 59.21 13.23 -26.51
N GLY A 16 57.90 13.40 -26.40
CA GLY A 16 57.25 14.44 -25.60
C GLY A 16 56.36 13.80 -24.55
N LEU A 17 56.81 13.77 -23.29
CA LEU A 17 55.96 13.42 -22.14
C LEU A 17 54.90 14.52 -21.96
N GLY A 18 53.67 14.24 -22.40
CA GLY A 18 52.50 15.04 -22.08
C GLY A 18 51.84 14.53 -20.79
N ILE A 19 51.87 15.34 -19.74
CA ILE A 19 51.09 15.14 -18.51
C ILE A 19 49.60 15.27 -18.86
N PRO A 20 48.72 14.29 -18.55
CA PRO A 20 47.29 14.45 -18.79
C PRO A 20 46.67 15.45 -17.78
N PRO A 21 45.62 16.20 -18.16
CA PRO A 21 44.98 17.15 -17.27
C PRO A 21 44.26 16.45 -16.11
N ARG A 22 44.35 17.04 -14.91
CA ARG A 22 43.61 16.61 -13.73
C ARG A 22 42.11 16.76 -14.00
N ASN A 23 41.41 15.64 -14.07
CA ASN A 23 39.96 15.59 -14.06
C ASN A 23 39.47 15.89 -12.63
N THR A 24 39.14 17.15 -12.34
CA THR A 24 38.40 17.50 -11.12
C THR A 24 36.92 17.26 -11.36
N SER A 25 36.50 16.00 -11.28
CA SER A 25 35.08 15.66 -11.22
C SER A 25 34.54 16.10 -9.86
N VAL A 26 33.81 17.21 -9.83
CA VAL A 26 32.96 17.59 -8.70
C VAL A 26 31.91 16.48 -8.54
N PRO A 27 31.69 15.91 -7.34
CA PRO A 27 30.64 14.91 -7.16
C PRO A 27 29.30 15.57 -7.45
N ARG A 28 28.58 15.06 -8.45
CA ARG A 28 27.17 15.41 -8.69
C ARG A 28 26.40 15.08 -7.42
N ARG A 29 26.01 16.12 -6.68
CA ARG A 29 25.07 16.00 -5.57
C ARG A 29 23.77 15.46 -6.15
N VAL A 30 23.49 14.17 -5.93
CA VAL A 30 22.17 13.61 -6.23
C VAL A 30 21.21 14.40 -5.35
N ALA A 31 20.42 15.29 -5.97
CA ALA A 31 19.37 15.99 -5.28
C ALA A 31 18.46 14.91 -4.68
N ARG A 32 18.38 14.86 -3.35
CA ARG A 32 17.45 13.98 -2.64
C ARG A 32 16.06 14.38 -3.13
N ARG A 33 15.45 13.57 -4.01
CA ARG A 33 14.05 13.76 -4.38
C ARG A 33 13.28 13.76 -3.06
N VAL A 34 12.64 14.87 -2.74
CA VAL A 34 11.62 14.89 -1.70
C VAL A 34 10.46 14.14 -2.31
N THR A 35 10.42 12.83 -2.12
CA THR A 35 9.26 12.02 -2.45
C THR A 35 8.24 12.29 -1.36
N THR A 36 7.11 12.89 -1.71
CA THR A 36 5.95 12.95 -0.81
C THR A 36 5.66 11.51 -0.34
N PRO A 37 5.49 11.26 0.97
CA PRO A 37 5.15 9.94 1.47
C PRO A 37 3.87 9.42 0.82
N LEU A 38 3.84 8.13 0.51
CA LEU A 38 2.66 7.43 0.01
C LEU A 38 1.58 7.39 1.10
N ARG A 39 0.36 7.80 0.80
CA ARG A 39 -0.76 7.85 1.76
C ARG A 39 -1.61 6.61 1.65
N ILE A 40 -1.70 5.82 2.73
CA ILE A 40 -2.52 4.60 2.76
C ILE A 40 -3.60 4.76 3.83
N LEU A 41 -4.86 4.69 3.42
CA LEU A 41 -5.99 4.69 4.34
C LEU A 41 -6.26 3.26 4.82
N LEU A 42 -6.29 3.04 6.13
CA LEU A 42 -6.54 1.73 6.73
C LEU A 42 -7.98 1.70 7.27
N ILE A 43 -8.80 0.76 6.82
CA ILE A 43 -10.21 0.64 7.23
C ILE A 43 -10.40 -0.68 7.96
N SER A 44 -10.73 -0.62 9.26
CA SER A 44 -11.19 -1.81 9.99
C SER A 44 -12.63 -2.10 9.63
N GLY A 45 -12.97 -3.35 9.33
CA GLY A 45 -14.36 -3.78 9.16
C GLY A 45 -15.09 -4.03 10.48
N SER A 46 -14.41 -3.95 11.62
CA SER A 46 -14.98 -4.24 12.93
C SER A 46 -15.28 -2.97 13.72
N THR A 47 -16.47 -2.92 14.33
CA THR A 47 -16.88 -1.86 15.27
C THR A 47 -16.64 -2.24 16.73
N ARG A 48 -16.02 -3.39 17.01
CA ARG A 48 -15.75 -3.84 18.38
C ARG A 48 -14.51 -3.13 18.93
N ASP A 49 -14.61 -2.55 20.11
CA ASP A 49 -13.48 -1.91 20.81
C ASP A 49 -12.27 -2.85 20.97
N SER A 50 -12.54 -4.14 21.23
CA SER A 50 -11.53 -5.19 21.42
C SER A 50 -11.20 -6.00 20.15
N SER A 51 -11.41 -5.41 18.97
CA SER A 51 -11.16 -6.10 17.69
C SER A 51 -9.68 -6.35 17.44
N THR A 52 -9.33 -7.62 17.21
CA THR A 52 -8.00 -8.01 16.73
C THR A 52 -7.72 -7.56 15.29
N ASN A 53 -8.75 -7.31 14.48
CA ASN A 53 -8.60 -6.71 13.14
C ASN A 53 -8.16 -5.25 13.26
N THR A 54 -8.78 -4.49 14.17
CA THR A 54 -8.38 -3.11 14.46
C THR A 54 -6.97 -3.06 15.07
N ALA A 55 -6.64 -3.98 15.99
CA ALA A 55 -5.29 -4.07 16.58
C ALA A 55 -4.21 -4.35 15.51
N ALA A 56 -4.50 -5.24 14.55
CA ALA A 56 -3.60 -5.50 13.42
C ALA A 56 -3.35 -4.23 12.60
N LEU A 57 -4.41 -3.49 12.24
CA LEU A 57 -4.25 -2.23 11.49
C LEU A 57 -3.50 -1.14 12.27
N ARG A 58 -3.75 -1.00 13.59
CA ARG A 58 -3.00 -0.07 14.44
C ARG A 58 -1.52 -0.42 14.48
N THR A 59 -1.20 -1.71 14.54
CA THR A 59 0.18 -2.20 14.52
C THR A 59 0.84 -1.90 13.18
N ILE A 60 0.15 -2.19 12.07
CA ILE A 60 0.60 -1.84 10.71
C ILE A 60 0.89 -0.33 10.59
N ALA A 61 0.00 0.52 11.11
CA ALA A 61 0.21 1.97 11.08
C ALA A 61 1.40 2.43 11.93
N ALA A 62 1.57 1.87 13.13
CA ALA A 62 2.66 2.20 14.04
C ALA A 62 4.03 1.78 13.48
N GLU A 63 4.06 0.81 12.57
CA GLU A 63 5.28 0.29 11.93
C GLU A 63 5.48 0.82 10.51
N ALA A 64 4.73 1.84 10.11
CA ALA A 64 4.83 2.39 8.76
C ALA A 64 6.27 2.86 8.44
N PRO A 65 6.83 2.43 7.29
CA PRO A 65 8.10 2.95 6.78
C PRO A 65 8.06 4.48 6.60
N ALA A 66 9.22 5.12 6.66
CA ALA A 66 9.32 6.59 6.62
C ALA A 66 8.77 7.25 5.34
N ASP A 67 8.66 6.49 4.24
CA ASP A 67 8.10 6.90 2.96
C ASP A 67 6.62 6.57 2.81
N ILE A 68 5.95 6.11 3.87
CA ILE A 68 4.52 5.77 3.90
C ILE A 68 3.85 6.47 5.08
N THR A 69 2.75 7.17 4.84
CA THR A 69 1.83 7.64 5.87
C THR A 69 0.60 6.74 5.88
N ALA A 70 0.48 5.91 6.92
CA ALA A 70 -0.67 5.05 7.11
C ALA A 70 -1.63 5.66 8.15
N THR A 71 -2.90 5.86 7.79
CA THR A 71 -3.90 6.49 8.65
C THR A 71 -5.07 5.55 8.86
N LEU A 72 -5.39 5.23 10.11
CA LEU A 72 -6.57 4.45 10.45
C LEU A 72 -7.82 5.33 10.32
N TYR A 73 -8.79 4.86 9.54
CA TYR A 73 -10.14 5.42 9.50
C TYR A 73 -10.93 4.96 10.74
N ASP A 74 -11.43 5.91 11.51
CA ASP A 74 -12.17 5.71 12.75
C ASP A 74 -13.67 6.03 12.66
N GLY A 75 -14.13 6.57 11.53
CA GLY A 75 -15.52 7.03 11.33
C GLY A 75 -16.55 5.97 10.97
N LEU A 76 -16.26 4.67 11.13
CA LEU A 76 -17.12 3.59 10.62
C LEU A 76 -18.50 3.54 11.31
N VAL A 77 -18.55 3.87 12.60
CA VAL A 77 -19.79 3.79 13.41
C VAL A 77 -20.69 5.00 13.15
N GLU A 78 -20.10 6.10 12.71
CA GLU A 78 -20.71 7.40 12.46
C GLU A 78 -21.32 7.50 11.05
N LEU A 79 -21.08 6.52 10.19
CA LEU A 79 -21.70 6.47 8.87
C LEU A 79 -23.19 6.14 8.99
N PRO A 80 -24.08 6.97 8.42
CA PRO A 80 -25.50 6.65 8.36
C PRO A 80 -25.73 5.43 7.46
N GLN A 81 -26.89 4.80 7.61
CA GLN A 81 -27.33 3.76 6.68
C GLN A 81 -27.37 4.34 5.27
N PHE A 82 -26.87 3.58 4.31
CA PHE A 82 -26.87 3.96 2.92
C PHE A 82 -28.31 4.15 2.41
N VAL A 83 -28.54 5.31 1.79
CA VAL A 83 -29.79 5.64 1.11
C VAL A 83 -29.45 6.04 -0.33
N PRO A 84 -29.90 5.26 -1.34
CA PRO A 84 -29.64 5.60 -2.74
C PRO A 84 -30.18 6.99 -3.11
N GLY A 85 -29.33 7.83 -3.72
CA GLY A 85 -29.71 9.16 -4.18
C GLY A 85 -29.80 10.23 -3.08
N ASP A 86 -29.25 9.98 -1.90
CA ASP A 86 -29.14 10.97 -0.83
C ASP A 86 -28.08 12.03 -1.19
N ASP A 87 -28.55 13.20 -1.65
CA ASP A 87 -27.74 14.32 -2.16
C ASP A 87 -28.26 15.64 -1.56
N PRO A 88 -27.41 16.47 -0.89
CA PRO A 88 -26.00 16.21 -0.60
C PRO A 88 -25.78 15.03 0.33
N ALA A 89 -24.67 14.32 0.12
CA ALA A 89 -24.31 13.22 0.98
C ALA A 89 -24.08 13.72 2.43
N PRO A 90 -24.38 12.91 3.46
CA PRO A 90 -24.14 13.29 4.84
C PRO A 90 -22.67 13.67 5.10
N ALA A 91 -22.42 14.62 5.99
CA ALA A 91 -21.06 15.14 6.24
C ALA A 91 -20.03 14.05 6.62
N THR A 92 -20.45 12.98 7.31
CA THR A 92 -19.58 11.84 7.63
C THR A 92 -19.20 11.01 6.40
N VAL A 93 -20.11 10.92 5.41
CA VAL A 93 -19.85 10.30 4.11
C VAL A 93 -18.92 11.17 3.28
N GLU A 94 -19.14 12.49 3.23
CA GLU A 94 -18.22 13.41 2.55
C GLU A 94 -16.81 13.35 3.13
N ALA A 95 -16.69 13.26 4.46
CA ALA A 95 -15.41 13.10 5.14
C ALA A 95 -14.71 11.78 4.79
N LEU A 96 -15.46 10.68 4.68
CA LEU A 96 -14.94 9.40 4.17
C LEU A 96 -14.41 9.55 2.73
N ARG A 97 -15.22 10.11 1.83
CA ARG A 97 -14.84 10.30 0.42
C ARG A 97 -13.61 11.18 0.28
N LYS A 98 -13.49 12.24 1.08
CA LYS A 98 -12.29 13.08 1.13
C LYS A 98 -11.05 12.28 1.53
N GLN A 99 -11.14 11.41 2.54
CA GLN A 99 -10.01 10.57 2.95
C GLN A 99 -9.64 9.52 1.88
N LEU A 100 -10.62 8.94 1.19
CA LEU A 100 -10.40 8.03 0.06
C LEU A 100 -9.76 8.74 -1.14
N GLY A 101 -10.23 9.94 -1.48
CA GLY A 101 -9.68 10.75 -2.57
C GLY A 101 -8.25 11.22 -2.30
N GLU A 102 -7.91 11.45 -1.03
CA GLU A 102 -6.58 11.88 -0.58
C GLU A 102 -5.58 10.74 -0.40
N SER A 103 -6.02 9.48 -0.37
CA SER A 103 -5.13 8.32 -0.26
C SER A 103 -4.63 7.87 -1.63
N ASP A 104 -3.42 7.34 -1.67
CA ASP A 104 -2.87 6.66 -2.85
C ASP A 104 -3.30 5.19 -2.91
N ALA A 105 -3.61 4.59 -1.74
CA ALA A 105 -4.11 3.23 -1.61
C ALA A 105 -5.01 3.05 -0.38
N VAL A 106 -5.74 1.93 -0.33
CA VAL A 106 -6.58 1.54 0.81
C VAL A 106 -6.22 0.12 1.28
N LEU A 107 -6.10 -0.08 2.59
CA LEU A 107 -6.02 -1.40 3.21
C LEU A 107 -7.30 -1.67 4.01
N ILE A 108 -8.05 -2.70 3.67
CA ILE A 108 -9.27 -3.09 4.38
C ILE A 108 -8.99 -4.33 5.24
N CYS A 109 -9.20 -4.25 6.55
CA CYS A 109 -9.12 -5.42 7.42
C CYS A 109 -10.51 -5.92 7.81
N THR A 110 -10.99 -7.00 7.19
CA THR A 110 -12.36 -7.50 7.40
C THR A 110 -12.39 -8.73 8.31
N PRO A 111 -13.17 -8.76 9.41
CA PRO A 111 -13.58 -10.01 10.03
C PRO A 111 -14.70 -10.68 9.21
N GLU A 112 -15.14 -11.86 9.63
CA GLU A 112 -16.33 -12.54 9.09
C GLU A 112 -17.43 -12.58 10.15
N TYR A 113 -18.56 -11.95 9.85
CA TYR A 113 -19.77 -11.96 10.70
C TYR A 113 -20.91 -12.58 9.93
N ALA A 114 -21.55 -13.60 10.54
CA ALA A 114 -22.66 -14.36 9.93
C ALA A 114 -22.35 -14.89 8.50
N GLY A 115 -21.08 -15.19 8.22
CA GLY A 115 -20.65 -15.77 6.94
C GLY A 115 -20.38 -14.75 5.82
N MET A 116 -20.29 -13.45 6.10
CA MET A 116 -19.94 -12.42 5.12
C MET A 116 -19.11 -11.28 5.76
N ILE A 117 -18.82 -10.25 4.97
CA ILE A 117 -18.29 -9.00 5.51
C ILE A 117 -19.28 -8.36 6.51
N PRO A 118 -18.80 -7.62 7.53
CA PRO A 118 -19.66 -6.93 8.47
C PRO A 118 -20.61 -5.93 7.79
N GLY A 119 -21.84 -5.82 8.30
CA GLY A 119 -22.84 -4.90 7.75
C GLY A 119 -22.39 -3.44 7.73
N SER A 120 -21.64 -2.99 8.74
CA SER A 120 -21.04 -1.65 8.77
C SER A 120 -20.02 -1.44 7.65
N LEU A 121 -19.16 -2.43 7.39
CA LEU A 121 -18.19 -2.37 6.28
C LEU A 121 -18.91 -2.39 4.93
N LYS A 122 -19.94 -3.25 4.77
CA LYS A 122 -20.76 -3.26 3.56
C LYS A 122 -21.41 -1.89 3.34
N ASN A 123 -21.98 -1.30 4.38
CA ASN A 123 -22.61 0.02 4.35
C ASN A 123 -21.64 1.13 3.93
N LEU A 124 -20.41 1.12 4.46
CA LEU A 124 -19.34 2.01 4.02
C LEU A 124 -19.09 1.88 2.51
N LEU A 125 -18.99 0.65 2.01
CA LEU A 125 -18.73 0.40 0.59
C LEU A 125 -19.91 0.80 -0.31
N GLU A 126 -21.16 0.69 0.15
CA GLU A 126 -22.32 1.19 -0.61
C GLU A 126 -22.20 2.70 -0.88
N TRP A 127 -21.72 3.48 0.09
CA TRP A 127 -21.50 4.93 -0.09
C TRP A 127 -20.44 5.30 -1.13
N THR A 128 -19.63 4.34 -1.59
CA THR A 128 -18.59 4.52 -2.62
C THR A 128 -19.04 4.09 -4.02
N VAL A 129 -20.25 3.53 -4.16
CA VAL A 129 -20.76 3.06 -5.45
C VAL A 129 -21.13 4.27 -6.33
N GLY A 130 -20.60 4.28 -7.55
CA GLY A 130 -20.94 5.29 -8.57
C GLY A 130 -20.28 6.66 -8.37
N THR A 131 -19.43 6.83 -7.36
CA THR A 131 -18.75 8.10 -7.03
C THR A 131 -17.33 8.19 -7.60
N GLY A 132 -16.74 7.05 -7.96
CA GLY A 132 -15.36 6.97 -8.43
C GLY A 132 -14.31 6.88 -7.32
N ASP A 133 -14.72 6.87 -6.04
CA ASP A 133 -13.78 6.91 -4.88
C ASP A 133 -12.75 5.77 -4.91
N LEU A 134 -13.15 4.60 -5.41
CA LEU A 134 -12.35 3.37 -5.45
C LEU A 134 -11.99 2.90 -6.86
N VAL A 135 -12.43 3.59 -7.91
CA VAL A 135 -12.15 3.18 -9.30
C VAL A 135 -10.65 3.27 -9.56
N ASP A 136 -10.07 2.16 -10.02
CA ASP A 136 -8.62 1.97 -10.23
C ASP A 136 -7.77 2.26 -8.99
N LYS A 137 -8.36 2.42 -7.80
CA LYS A 137 -7.61 2.66 -6.56
C LYS A 137 -6.92 1.35 -6.17
N PRO A 138 -5.60 1.36 -5.89
CA PRO A 138 -4.94 0.22 -5.26
C PRO A 138 -5.59 -0.12 -3.91
N VAL A 139 -6.12 -1.34 -3.79
CA VAL A 139 -6.72 -1.85 -2.56
C VAL A 139 -6.08 -3.17 -2.19
N ALA A 140 -5.72 -3.34 -0.92
CA ALA A 140 -5.37 -4.64 -0.36
C ALA A 140 -6.34 -5.00 0.76
N TRP A 141 -6.42 -6.28 1.09
CA TRP A 141 -7.20 -6.75 2.23
C TRP A 141 -6.36 -7.58 3.20
N THR A 142 -6.68 -7.48 4.49
CA THR A 142 -6.21 -8.40 5.51
C THR A 142 -7.41 -9.03 6.21
N ASN A 143 -7.32 -10.30 6.56
CA ASN A 143 -8.35 -10.97 7.36
C ASN A 143 -7.70 -11.51 8.62
N VAL A 144 -8.12 -11.03 9.79
CA VAL A 144 -7.66 -11.61 11.06
C VAL A 144 -8.55 -12.77 11.44
N ALA A 145 -8.08 -13.98 11.14
CA ALA A 145 -8.77 -15.24 11.42
C ALA A 145 -7.80 -16.42 11.48
N TYR A 146 -8.28 -17.54 12.05
CA TYR A 146 -7.59 -18.83 11.97
C TYR A 146 -7.62 -19.38 10.54
N PRO A 147 -6.65 -20.24 10.16
CA PRO A 147 -6.73 -21.01 8.91
C PRO A 147 -8.08 -21.74 8.80
N GLY A 148 -8.73 -21.64 7.64
CA GLY A 148 -10.07 -22.21 7.40
C GLY A 148 -11.25 -21.37 7.90
N ARG A 149 -11.02 -20.15 8.42
CA ARG A 149 -12.07 -19.19 8.82
C ARG A 149 -11.91 -17.87 8.06
N GLY A 150 -13.00 -17.18 7.72
CA GLY A 150 -12.93 -15.87 7.08
C GLY A 150 -12.96 -15.88 5.55
N GLU A 151 -13.09 -17.07 4.94
CA GLU A 151 -13.11 -17.21 3.48
C GLU A 151 -14.30 -16.47 2.86
N ALA A 152 -15.49 -16.63 3.44
CA ALA A 152 -16.70 -16.06 2.88
C ALA A 152 -16.71 -14.53 2.99
N ALA A 153 -16.09 -13.97 4.05
CA ALA A 153 -15.86 -12.53 4.14
C ALA A 153 -14.89 -12.02 3.07
N VAL A 154 -13.79 -12.74 2.81
CA VAL A 154 -12.83 -12.37 1.76
C VAL A 154 -13.47 -12.44 0.38
N GLU A 155 -14.15 -13.54 0.05
CA GLU A 155 -14.87 -13.71 -1.22
C GLU A 155 -15.91 -12.60 -1.45
N THR A 156 -16.68 -12.28 -0.39
CA THR A 156 -17.67 -11.20 -0.44
C THR A 156 -17.00 -9.84 -0.61
N LEU A 157 -15.90 -9.56 0.10
CA LEU A 157 -15.15 -8.32 -0.04
C LEU A 157 -14.62 -8.16 -1.46
N CYS A 158 -13.97 -9.19 -2.02
CA CYS A 158 -13.45 -9.16 -3.38
C CYS A 158 -14.55 -8.97 -4.42
N THR A 159 -15.73 -9.56 -4.21
CA THR A 159 -16.91 -9.33 -5.06
C THR A 159 -17.32 -7.86 -5.06
N VAL A 160 -17.38 -7.22 -3.88
CA VAL A 160 -17.75 -5.80 -3.75
C VAL A 160 -16.65 -4.90 -4.35
N LEU A 161 -15.38 -5.19 -4.10
CA LEU A 161 -14.24 -4.46 -4.66
C LEU A 161 -14.21 -4.52 -6.19
N GLY A 162 -14.53 -5.69 -6.77
CA GLY A 162 -14.69 -5.82 -8.22
C GLY A 162 -15.84 -4.98 -8.78
N TYR A 163 -16.96 -4.88 -8.06
CA TYR A 163 -18.09 -4.05 -8.46
C TYR A 163 -17.75 -2.55 -8.52
N VAL A 164 -16.93 -2.06 -7.60
CA VAL A 164 -16.44 -0.66 -7.58
C VAL A 164 -15.18 -0.45 -8.43
N SER A 165 -14.77 -1.44 -9.21
CA SER A 165 -13.58 -1.40 -10.08
C SER A 165 -12.29 -1.04 -9.33
N ALA A 166 -12.13 -1.52 -8.10
CA ALA A 166 -10.89 -1.38 -7.37
C ALA A 166 -9.78 -2.25 -7.96
N ASP A 167 -8.54 -1.78 -7.86
CA ASP A 167 -7.34 -2.49 -8.30
C ASP A 167 -6.76 -3.29 -7.13
N ILE A 168 -7.07 -4.59 -7.07
CA ILE A 168 -6.68 -5.43 -5.94
C ILE A 168 -5.18 -5.77 -6.02
N ALA A 169 -4.41 -5.27 -5.05
CA ALA A 169 -3.00 -5.58 -4.87
C ALA A 169 -2.82 -6.97 -4.24
N GLU A 170 -3.05 -8.03 -5.01
CA GLU A 170 -3.08 -9.43 -4.54
C GLU A 170 -1.84 -9.84 -3.74
N ALA A 171 -0.65 -9.34 -4.10
CA ALA A 171 0.60 -9.62 -3.39
C ALA A 171 0.64 -9.06 -1.95
N ALA A 172 -0.21 -8.09 -1.63
CA ALA A 172 -0.36 -7.49 -0.30
C ALA A 172 -1.55 -8.08 0.48
N CYS A 173 -2.34 -8.96 -0.13
CA CYS A 173 -3.52 -9.55 0.47
C CYS A 173 -3.15 -10.78 1.31
N GLY A 174 -3.78 -10.95 2.48
CA GLY A 174 -3.47 -12.11 3.31
C GLY A 174 -4.30 -12.30 4.56
N ARG A 175 -4.33 -13.56 5.03
CA ARG A 175 -4.90 -13.94 6.33
C ARG A 175 -3.80 -14.03 7.37
N ILE A 176 -4.01 -13.38 8.51
CA ILE A 176 -3.05 -13.35 9.62
C ILE A 176 -3.79 -13.75 10.89
N THR A 177 -3.33 -14.79 11.58
CA THR A 177 -3.91 -15.17 12.86
C THR A 177 -3.38 -14.26 13.97
N VAL A 178 -4.28 -13.51 14.61
CA VAL A 178 -3.97 -12.69 15.78
C VAL A 178 -4.90 -13.10 16.92
N LEU A 179 -4.32 -13.61 18.00
CA LEU A 179 -5.04 -14.00 19.21
C LEU A 179 -5.25 -12.79 20.11
N ARG A 180 -6.30 -12.80 20.93
CA ARG A 180 -6.59 -11.67 21.82
C ARG A 180 -5.48 -11.47 22.86
N GLU A 181 -4.88 -12.57 23.31
CA GLU A 181 -3.78 -12.64 24.26
C GLU A 181 -2.48 -12.07 23.69
N GLN A 182 -2.37 -11.99 22.36
CA GLN A 182 -1.23 -11.38 21.67
C GLN A 182 -1.38 -9.87 21.49
N VAL A 183 -2.51 -9.27 21.89
CA VAL A 183 -2.74 -7.82 21.79
C VAL A 183 -2.51 -7.20 23.18
N GLY A 184 -1.54 -6.29 23.26
CA GLY A 184 -1.16 -5.59 24.47
C GLY A 184 -2.21 -4.58 24.96
N GLU A 185 -1.94 -3.97 26.11
CA GLU A 185 -2.80 -2.95 26.71
C GLU A 185 -2.86 -1.66 25.88
N ASP A 186 -1.82 -1.39 25.09
CA ASP A 186 -1.75 -0.29 24.12
C ASP A 186 -2.62 -0.53 22.87
N GLY A 187 -3.26 -1.71 22.77
CA GLY A 187 -4.07 -2.10 21.61
C GLY A 187 -3.25 -2.47 20.38
N LEU A 188 -1.94 -2.68 20.53
CA LEU A 188 -1.04 -3.16 19.48
C LEU A 188 -0.76 -4.65 19.66
N VAL A 189 -0.40 -5.32 18.56
CA VAL A 189 0.04 -6.71 18.61
C VAL A 189 1.44 -6.75 19.22
N ALA A 190 1.60 -7.53 20.29
CA ALA A 190 2.87 -7.72 20.99
C ALA A 190 3.68 -8.92 20.45
N ASP A 191 3.02 -9.89 19.82
CA ASP A 191 3.67 -11.09 19.28
C ASP A 191 4.62 -10.78 18.12
N GLY A 192 5.90 -11.17 18.25
CA GLY A 192 6.93 -10.82 17.29
C GLY A 192 6.81 -11.49 15.92
N GLU A 193 6.22 -12.69 15.82
CA GLU A 193 6.00 -13.34 14.53
C GLU A 193 4.83 -12.68 13.80
N VAL A 194 3.74 -12.40 14.51
CA VAL A 194 2.60 -11.70 13.93
C VAL A 194 3.00 -10.29 13.45
N ARG A 195 3.80 -9.56 14.24
CA ARG A 195 4.34 -8.24 13.82
C ARG A 195 5.18 -8.33 12.55
N ARG A 196 6.05 -9.35 12.42
CA ARG A 196 6.81 -9.58 11.18
C ARG A 196 5.90 -9.72 9.98
N GLN A 197 4.83 -10.51 10.08
CA GLN A 197 3.85 -10.69 8.99
C GLN A 197 3.14 -9.37 8.66
N LEU A 198 2.68 -8.63 9.68
CA LEU A 198 2.01 -7.34 9.50
C LEU A 198 2.91 -6.29 8.84
N SER A 199 4.21 -6.26 9.18
CA SER A 199 5.19 -5.32 8.64
C SER A 199 5.38 -5.41 7.12
N LEU A 200 5.01 -6.54 6.51
CA LEU A 200 5.15 -6.78 5.07
C LEU A 200 4.03 -6.15 4.23
N VAL A 201 2.90 -5.80 4.86
CA VAL A 201 1.69 -5.36 4.15
C VAL A 201 1.89 -4.01 3.45
N LEU A 202 2.35 -2.98 4.17
CA LEU A 202 2.52 -1.64 3.57
C LEU A 202 3.58 -1.61 2.45
N PRO A 203 4.76 -2.25 2.60
CA PRO A 203 5.72 -2.36 1.51
C PRO A 203 5.14 -3.04 0.25
N ALA A 204 4.32 -4.07 0.40
CA ALA A 204 3.69 -4.75 -0.72
C ALA A 204 2.67 -3.85 -1.44
N ILE A 205 1.84 -3.10 -0.70
CA ILE A 205 0.93 -2.09 -1.28
C ILE A 205 1.73 -1.01 -2.01
N ALA A 206 2.81 -0.52 -1.40
CA ALA A 206 3.65 0.52 -1.98
C ALA A 206 4.34 0.06 -3.28
N ALA A 207 4.77 -1.20 -3.36
CA ALA A 207 5.31 -1.78 -4.58
C ALA A 207 4.25 -1.76 -5.71
N HIS A 208 3.03 -2.22 -5.44
CA HIS A 208 1.92 -2.21 -6.41
C HIS A 208 1.61 -0.80 -6.94
N VAL A 209 1.54 0.20 -6.05
CA VAL A 209 1.27 1.59 -6.46
C VAL A 209 2.40 2.14 -7.35
N ARG A 210 3.65 1.81 -7.04
CA ARG A 210 4.83 2.27 -7.79
C ARG A 210 4.92 1.63 -9.16
N GLU A 211 4.59 0.34 -9.28
CA GLU A 211 4.54 -0.36 -10.57
C GLU A 211 3.49 0.24 -11.50
N LYS A 212 2.34 0.65 -10.96
CA LYS A 212 1.27 1.31 -11.73
C LYS A 212 1.64 2.70 -12.26
N THR A 213 2.53 3.40 -11.54
CA THR A 213 2.91 4.79 -11.85
C THR A 213 4.18 4.87 -12.71
N ALA A 214 4.87 3.74 -12.93
CA ALA A 214 6.09 3.63 -13.72
C ALA A 214 5.80 3.56 -15.22
#